data_AF-A0A2T6X6H7-F1
#
_entry.id   AF-A0A2T6X6H7-F1
#
_cell.length_a   1.000
_cell.length_b   1.000
_cell.length_c   1.000
_cell.angle_alpha   90.00
_cell.angle_beta   90.00
_cell.angle_gamma   90.00
#
_symmetry.space_group_name_H-M   'P 1'
#
loop_
_entity.id
_entity.type
_entity.pdbx_description
1 polymer ?
#
loop_
_entity_poly.entity_id
_entity_poly.type
_entity_poly.pdbx_seq_one_letter_code
_entity_poly.pdbx_strand_id
1 'polypeptide(L)' 'MKNGLHYAYPNPSSTTPGGMTYRQYLASCLAPVMLTNFLSNDAWQDYDDLASTLMMAVDAIIEAEQESAK' A
#
# COMPACT_ATOMS: atom_id res chain seq x y z
N MET A 1 5.69 -14.15 -31.89
CA MET A 1 5.64 -14.53 -30.46
C MET A 1 5.05 -13.34 -29.71
N LYS A 2 3.88 -13.50 -29.08
CA LYS A 2 3.25 -12.43 -28.28
C LYS A 2 3.95 -12.42 -26.93
N ASN A 3 4.78 -11.42 -26.68
CA ASN A 3 5.47 -11.26 -25.40
C ASN A 3 4.43 -10.95 -24.34
N GLY A 4 4.21 -11.91 -23.44
CA GLY A 4 3.25 -11.86 -22.35
C GLY A 4 3.65 -10.86 -21.27
N LEU A 5 3.55 -9.57 -21.56
CA LEU A 5 3.51 -8.53 -20.54
C LEU A 5 2.08 -8.47 -20.00
N HIS A 6 1.75 -9.46 -19.17
CA HIS A 6 0.68 -9.30 -18.19
C HIS A 6 1.10 -8.13 -17.29
N TYR A 7 0.47 -6.97 -17.47
CA TYR A 7 0.54 -5.91 -16.47
C TYR A 7 -0.15 -6.43 -15.21
N ALA A 8 0.63 -7.00 -14.29
CA ALA A 8 0.13 -7.50 -13.00
C ALA A 8 -0.23 -6.37 -12.02
N TYR A 9 0.05 -5.10 -12.37
CA TYR A 9 -0.22 -3.96 -11.51
C TYR A 9 -0.77 -2.76 -12.30
N PRO A 10 -1.64 -1.94 -11.68
CA PRO A 10 -2.28 -0.82 -12.37
C PRO A 10 -1.26 0.21 -12.84
N ASN A 11 -1.69 0.97 -13.84
CA ASN A 11 -0.96 2.02 -14.55
C ASN A 11 -0.06 2.89 -13.62
N PRO A 12 1.24 3.04 -13.91
CA PRO A 12 2.12 3.94 -13.16
C PRO A 12 1.55 5.36 -13.14
N SER A 13 1.30 5.91 -11.94
CA SER A 13 0.76 7.26 -11.81
C SER A 13 1.88 8.29 -11.95
N SER A 14 1.67 9.32 -12.78
CA SER A 14 2.60 10.46 -12.92
C SER A 14 2.62 11.38 -11.69
N THR A 15 1.69 11.19 -10.75
CA THR A 15 1.58 11.96 -9.51
C THR A 15 2.36 11.39 -8.34
N THR A 16 2.98 10.21 -8.48
CA THR A 16 3.77 9.59 -7.41
C THR A 16 5.22 9.33 -7.88
N PRO A 17 6.21 9.35 -6.98
CA PRO A 17 7.60 9.12 -7.35
C PRO A 17 7.79 7.76 -8.05
N GLY A 18 8.54 7.75 -9.16
CA GLY A 18 8.96 6.50 -9.81
C GLY A 18 7.87 5.70 -10.53
N GLY A 19 6.69 6.26 -10.77
CA GLY A 19 5.60 5.54 -11.44
C GLY A 19 4.90 4.53 -10.52
N MET A 20 4.90 4.78 -9.21
CA MET A 20 4.08 4.01 -8.30
C MET A 20 2.59 4.24 -8.57
N THR A 21 1.77 3.27 -8.19
CA THR A 21 0.33 3.50 -8.03
C THR A 21 0.08 4.25 -6.73
N TYR A 22 -1.04 4.97 -6.62
CA TYR A 22 -1.38 5.69 -5.38
C TYR A 22 -1.41 4.77 -4.15
N ARG A 23 -1.93 3.54 -4.32
CA ARG A 23 -1.91 2.50 -3.28
C ARG A 23 -0.49 2.12 -2.84
N GLN A 24 0.44 1.95 -3.78
CA GLN A 24 1.85 1.65 -3.48
C GLN A 24 2.53 2.84 -2.78
N TYR A 25 2.22 4.06 -3.20
CA TYR A 25 2.72 5.26 -2.54
C TYR A 25 2.27 5.33 -1.08
N LEU A 26 0.97 5.15 -0.80
CA LEU A 26 0.45 5.11 0.57
C LEU A 26 1.10 3.99 1.41
N ALA A 27 1.24 2.79 0.85
CA ALA A 27 1.94 1.70 1.50
C ALA A 27 3.40 2.07 1.84
N SER A 28 4.11 2.73 0.92
CA SER A 28 5.50 3.17 1.15
C SER A 28 5.62 4.22 2.26
N CYS A 29 4.60 5.06 2.45
CA CYS A 29 4.56 6.05 3.52
C CYS A 29 4.26 5.41 4.88
N LEU A 30 3.37 4.42 4.93
CA LEU A 30 2.92 3.79 6.18
C LEU A 30 3.84 2.67 6.67
N ALA A 31 4.48 1.93 5.76
CA ALA A 31 5.30 0.77 6.11
C ALA A 31 6.40 1.07 7.15
N PRO A 32 7.17 2.18 7.06
CA PRO A 32 8.20 2.48 8.07
C PRO A 32 7.62 2.71 9.48
N VAL A 33 6.45 3.35 9.59
CA VAL A 33 5.79 3.63 10.87
C VAL A 33 5.31 2.33 11.49
N MET A 34 4.63 1.49 10.71
CA MET A 34 4.12 0.21 11.20
C MET A 34 5.25 -0.76 11.54
N LEU A 35 6.32 -0.79 10.75
CA LEU A 35 7.49 -1.62 11.03
C LEU A 35 8.21 -1.18 12.31
N THR A 36 8.34 0.14 12.54
CA THR A 36 8.90 0.66 13.79
C THR A 36 8.07 0.23 14.98
N ASN A 37 6.74 0.27 14.85
CA ASN A 37 5.82 -0.17 15.90
C ASN A 37 5.89 -1.68 16.12
N PHE A 38 5.99 -2.48 15.06
CA PHE A 38 6.16 -3.94 15.13
C PHE A 38 7.43 -4.35 15.86
N LEU A 39 8.54 -3.66 15.60
CA LEU A 39 9.82 -3.95 16.26
C LEU A 39 9.86 -3.49 17.72
N SER A 40 9.02 -2.52 18.09
CA SER A 40 9.03 -1.90 19.42
C SER A 40 7.92 -2.41 20.34
N ASN A 41 6.85 -2.97 19.77
CA ASN A 41 5.63 -3.35 20.48
C ASN A 41 5.09 -4.68 19.94
N ASP A 42 4.42 -5.43 20.82
CA ASP A 42 3.78 -6.72 20.51
C ASP A 42 2.39 -6.53 19.85
N ALA A 43 2.33 -5.67 18.83
CA ALA A 43 1.08 -5.24 18.19
C ALA A 43 0.60 -6.18 17.07
N TRP A 44 1.51 -6.96 16.47
CA TRP A 44 1.21 -7.97 15.45
C TRP A 44 1.90 -9.28 15.78
N GLN A 45 1.26 -10.38 15.40
CA GLN A 45 1.77 -11.73 15.70
C GLN A 45 2.99 -12.10 14.84
N ASP A 46 3.00 -11.66 13.59
CA ASP A 46 4.06 -11.93 12.62
C ASP A 46 4.06 -10.91 11.47
N TYR A 47 4.97 -11.10 10.52
CA TYR A 47 5.10 -10.22 9.36
C TYR A 47 3.92 -10.30 8.39
N ASP A 48 3.19 -11.43 8.35
CA ASP A 48 2.03 -11.59 7.46
C ASP A 48 0.83 -10.81 8.02
N ASP A 49 0.63 -10.84 9.35
CA ASP A 49 -0.36 -10.04 10.07
C ASP A 49 -0.10 -8.53 9.92
N LEU A 50 1.16 -8.12 10.05
CA LEU A 50 1.61 -6.74 9.78
C LEU A 50 1.30 -6.32 8.33
N ALA A 51 1.69 -7.14 7.34
CA ALA A 51 1.49 -6.83 5.93
C ALA A 51 0.00 -6.76 5.55
N SER A 52 -0.81 -7.67 6.07
CA SER A 52 -2.27 -7.66 5.90
C SER A 52 -2.87 -6.37 6.47
N THR A 53 -2.51 -6.02 7.71
CA THR A 53 -2.98 -4.80 8.37
C THR A 53 -2.58 -3.54 7.60
N LEU A 54 -1.35 -3.47 7.09
CA LEU A 54 -0.88 -2.34 6.27
C LEU A 54 -1.76 -2.16 5.04
N MET A 55 -2.05 -3.23 4.31
CA MET A 55 -2.85 -3.14 3.09
C MET A 55 -4.30 -2.77 3.39
N MET A 56 -4.88 -3.27 4.50
CA MET A 56 -6.20 -2.86 4.96
C MET A 56 -6.27 -1.37 5.30
N ALA A 57 -5.26 -0.85 6.01
CA ALA A 57 -5.20 0.58 6.35
C ALA A 57 -5.11 1.45 5.09
N VAL A 58 -4.29 1.04 4.12
CA VAL A 58 -4.19 1.73 2.82
C VAL A 58 -5.53 1.74 2.09
N ASP A 59 -6.22 0.59 2.02
CA ASP A 59 -7.50 0.50 1.32
C ASP A 59 -8.58 1.36 1.98
N ALA A 60 -8.63 1.39 3.32
CA ALA A 60 -9.56 2.22 4.08
C ALA A 60 -9.32 3.73 3.86
N ILE A 61 -8.06 4.16 3.72
CA ILE A 61 -7.73 5.56 3.38
C ILE A 61 -8.28 5.91 1.99
N ILE A 62 -8.03 5.05 1.01
CA ILE A 62 -8.49 5.28 -0.37
C ILE A 62 -10.02 5.36 -0.41
N GLU A 63 -10.71 4.46 0.29
CA GLU A 63 -12.17 4.46 0.40
C GLU A 63 -12.68 5.76 1.04
N ALA A 64 -12.11 6.17 2.18
CA ALA A 64 -12.49 7.41 2.86
C ALA A 64 -12.25 8.67 2.01
N GLU A 65 -11.16 8.71 1.22
CA GLU A 65 -10.86 9.81 0.30
C GLU A 65 -11.84 9.85 -0.87
N GLN A 66 -12.25 8.69 -1.41
CA GLN A 66 -13.26 8.61 -2.47
C GLN A 66 -14.64 9.05 -2.00
N GLU A 67 -15.04 8.66 -0.79
CA GLU A 67 -16.30 9.10 -0.19
C GLU A 67 -16.30 10.61 0.07
N SER A 68 -15.18 11.17 0.52
CA SER A 68 -15.04 12.60 0.78
C SER A 68 -15.01 13.46 -0.49
N ALA A 69 -14.69 12.87 -1.64
CA ALA A 69 -14.67 13.53 -2.94
C ALA A 69 -16.04 13.57 -3.64
N LYS A 70 -17.09 12.99 -3.04
CA LYS A 70 -18.45 12.89 -3.57
C LYS A 70 -19.38 13.96 -3.01
#